data_AF-A0A412XPD4-F1
#
_entry.id   AF-A0A412XPD4-F1
#
_cell.length_a   1.000
_cell.length_b   1.000
_cell.length_c   1.000
_cell.angle_alpha   90.00
_cell.angle_beta   90.00
_cell.angle_gamma   90.00
#
_symmetry.space_group_name_H-M   'P 1'
#
loop_
_entity.id
_entity.type
_entity.pdbx_description
1 polymer ?
#
loop_
_entity_poly.entity_id
_entity_poly.type
_entity_poly.pdbx_seq_one_letter_code
_entity_poly.pdbx_strand_id
1 'polypeptide(L)'
;MKKELIERLRRFLTAHDMIGTPASDEQVLCAEQELGVKFSSDYIDFIKNFGTAYAGMMINALDGNENVVEETKSLREVHPEVTDTYVISDDGSGNPIMINSKGEVEIYYHDSDAEIKTIAPSLEQYIEDNFPEW
;
A
#
# COMPACT_ATOMS: atom_id res chain seq x y z
N MET A 1 -3.56 -5.29 11.51
CA MET A 1 -4.01 -6.50 10.78
C MET A 1 -4.19 -7.71 11.72
N LYS A 2 -5.27 -8.48 11.54
CA LYS A 2 -5.57 -9.71 12.29
C LYS A 2 -4.49 -10.76 12.08
N LYS A 3 -4.11 -11.43 13.16
CA LYS A 3 -3.13 -12.51 13.14
C LYS A 3 -3.48 -13.64 12.16
N GLU A 4 -4.76 -14.00 12.06
CA GLU A 4 -5.22 -15.05 11.14
C GLU A 4 -4.93 -14.70 9.67
N LEU A 5 -5.18 -13.46 9.26
CA LEU A 5 -4.87 -12.99 7.91
C LEU A 5 -3.37 -13.00 7.64
N ILE A 6 -2.55 -12.53 8.59
CA ILE A 6 -1.08 -12.57 8.47
C ILE A 6 -0.59 -14.01 8.26
N GLU A 7 -1.12 -14.97 9.02
CA GLU A 7 -0.71 -16.38 8.87
C GLU A 7 -1.16 -16.99 7.53
N ARG A 8 -2.35 -16.61 7.03
CA ARG A 8 -2.84 -17.03 5.70
C ARG A 8 -1.93 -16.49 4.59
N LEU A 9 -1.68 -15.17 4.60
CA LEU A 9 -0.76 -14.52 3.66
C LEU A 9 0.64 -15.13 3.73
N ARG A 10 1.18 -15.34 4.92
CA ARG A 10 2.52 -15.94 5.12
C ARG A 10 2.63 -17.32 4.48
N ARG A 11 1.62 -18.19 4.67
CA ARG A 11 1.63 -19.53 4.05
C ARG A 11 1.62 -19.43 2.53
N PHE A 12 0.71 -18.63 1.97
CA PHE A 12 0.59 -18.45 0.52
C PHE A 12 1.86 -17.87 -0.09
N LEU A 13 2.36 -16.76 0.44
CA LEU A 13 3.53 -16.05 -0.09
C LEU A 13 4.81 -16.87 0.04
N THR A 14 4.97 -17.63 1.14
CA THR A 14 6.12 -18.54 1.30
C THR A 14 6.06 -19.69 0.29
N ALA A 15 4.87 -20.26 0.05
CA ALA A 15 4.70 -21.36 -0.90
C ALA A 15 5.03 -20.96 -2.34
N HIS A 16 4.92 -19.68 -2.67
CA HIS A 16 5.14 -19.13 -4.01
C HIS A 16 6.42 -18.28 -4.14
N ASP A 17 7.24 -18.19 -3.09
CA ASP A 17 8.46 -17.37 -3.05
C ASP A 17 8.21 -15.88 -3.38
N MET A 18 7.13 -15.33 -2.82
CA MET A 18 6.63 -13.97 -3.08
C MET A 18 6.79 -13.02 -1.88
N ILE A 19 7.67 -13.34 -0.94
CA ILE A 19 7.99 -12.46 0.19
C ILE A 19 9.14 -11.53 -0.24
N GLY A 20 8.87 -10.23 -0.25
CA GLY A 20 9.89 -9.19 -0.45
C GLY A 20 10.69 -8.90 0.82
N THR A 21 11.51 -7.85 0.80
CA THR A 21 12.30 -7.42 1.96
C THR A 21 11.40 -6.75 3.01
N PRO A 22 11.22 -7.33 4.21
CA PRO A 22 10.39 -6.72 5.24
C PRO A 22 10.97 -5.40 5.74
N ALA A 23 10.11 -4.40 5.92
CA ALA A 23 10.51 -3.07 6.37
C ALA A 23 10.99 -3.05 7.84
N SER A 24 11.99 -2.22 8.11
CA SER A 24 12.42 -1.89 9.47
C SER A 24 11.64 -0.70 10.05
N ASP A 25 11.67 -0.55 11.38
CA ASP A 25 11.09 0.63 12.05
C ASP A 25 11.75 1.94 11.62
N GLU A 26 13.05 1.92 11.33
CA GLU A 26 13.79 3.09 10.84
C GLU A 26 13.34 3.49 9.44
N GLN A 27 13.16 2.52 8.53
CA GLN A 27 12.65 2.80 7.19
C GLN A 27 11.24 3.40 7.25
N VAL A 28 10.35 2.85 8.08
CA VAL A 28 9.00 3.38 8.27
C VAL A 28 9.06 4.82 8.78
N LEU A 29 9.86 5.09 9.81
CA LEU A 29 9.99 6.43 10.38
C LEU A 29 10.50 7.46 9.36
N CYS A 30 11.55 7.10 8.60
CA CYS A 30 12.12 7.97 7.58
C CYS A 30 11.10 8.28 6.47
N ALA A 31 10.39 7.26 5.98
CA ALA A 31 9.39 7.43 4.93
C ALA A 31 8.20 8.29 5.39
N GLU A 32 7.70 8.09 6.61
CA GLU A 32 6.64 8.94 7.18
C GLU A 32 7.10 10.41 7.30
N GLN A 33 8.35 10.65 7.73
CA GLN A 33 8.91 12.00 7.85
C GLN A 33 9.06 12.66 6.48
N GLU A 34 9.56 11.91 5.50
CA GLU A 34 9.81 12.40 4.15
C GLU A 34 8.51 12.73 3.40
N LEU A 35 7.49 11.89 3.55
CA LEU A 35 6.18 12.11 2.94
C LEU A 35 5.28 13.05 3.74
N GLY A 36 5.62 13.35 5.00
CA GLY A 36 4.80 14.18 5.88
C GLY A 36 3.45 13.54 6.26
N VAL A 37 3.34 12.20 6.21
CA VAL A 37 2.12 11.46 6.51
C VAL A 37 2.39 10.36 7.54
N LYS A 38 1.32 9.83 8.15
CA LYS A 38 1.38 8.64 8.99
C LYS A 38 0.84 7.43 8.24
N PHE A 39 1.58 6.34 8.29
CA PHE A 39 1.17 5.08 7.71
C PHE A 39 0.14 4.41 8.61
N SER A 40 -0.88 3.82 7.99
CA SER A 40 -1.87 3.04 8.72
C SER A 40 -1.21 1.84 9.39
N SER A 41 -1.73 1.43 10.54
CA SER A 41 -1.24 0.25 11.25
C SER A 41 -1.35 -1.03 10.42
N ASP A 42 -2.37 -1.13 9.57
CA ASP A 42 -2.53 -2.29 8.69
C ASP A 42 -1.43 -2.35 7.62
N TYR A 43 -1.07 -1.21 7.03
CA TYR A 43 0.02 -1.12 6.08
C TYR A 43 1.37 -1.41 6.73
N ILE A 44 1.64 -0.85 7.91
CA ILE A 44 2.86 -1.14 8.69
C ILE A 44 2.95 -2.64 9.00
N ASP A 45 1.88 -3.25 9.51
CA ASP A 45 1.85 -4.68 9.79
C ASP A 45 2.17 -5.49 8.53
N PHE A 46 1.62 -5.12 7.38
CA PHE A 46 1.87 -5.80 6.11
C PHE A 46 3.34 -5.71 5.70
N ILE A 47 3.88 -4.50 5.53
CA ILE A 47 5.23 -4.31 4.98
C ILE A 47 6.33 -4.81 5.94
N LYS A 48 6.09 -4.81 7.25
CA LYS A 48 7.02 -5.39 8.23
C LYS A 48 7.00 -6.93 8.26
N ASN A 49 5.95 -7.55 7.73
CA ASN A 49 5.90 -9.01 7.59
C ASN A 49 6.38 -9.48 6.22
N PHE A 50 6.08 -8.73 5.15
CA PHE A 50 6.17 -9.24 3.78
C PHE A 50 6.97 -8.37 2.81
N GLY A 51 7.30 -7.12 3.16
CA GLY A 51 7.86 -6.17 2.20
C GLY A 51 6.90 -5.90 1.04
N THR A 52 7.45 -5.71 -0.16
CA THR A 52 6.65 -5.64 -1.39
C THR A 52 6.14 -7.05 -1.72
N ALA A 53 4.82 -7.21 -1.78
CA ALA A 53 4.19 -8.53 -1.96
C ALA A 53 2.76 -8.44 -2.50
N TYR A 54 2.26 -9.54 -3.04
CA TYR A 54 0.88 -9.65 -3.52
C TYR A 54 -0.11 -9.95 -2.37
N ALA A 55 -1.21 -9.22 -2.31
CA ALA A 55 -2.33 -9.52 -1.41
C ALA A 55 -3.66 -9.02 -2.01
N GLY A 56 -4.01 -9.56 -3.18
CA GLY A 56 -5.16 -9.09 -3.99
C GLY A 56 -4.76 -7.99 -4.98
N MET A 57 -3.77 -7.17 -4.61
CA MET A 57 -2.98 -6.30 -5.50
C MET A 57 -1.49 -6.45 -5.17
N MET A 58 -0.59 -5.99 -6.03
CA MET A 58 0.82 -5.82 -5.66
C MET A 58 0.93 -4.62 -4.71
N ILE A 59 1.32 -4.85 -3.47
CA ILE A 59 1.49 -3.77 -2.48
C ILE A 59 2.97 -3.41 -2.45
N ASN A 60 3.29 -2.17 -2.79
CA ASN A 60 4.64 -1.60 -2.72
C ASN A 60 5.01 -1.33 -1.27
N ALA A 61 6.27 -1.60 -0.92
CA ALA A 61 6.84 -1.30 0.39
C ALA A 61 7.90 -0.18 0.30
N LEU A 62 8.99 -0.33 1.07
CA LEU A 62 10.03 0.68 1.27
C LEU A 62 11.38 0.35 0.62
N ASP A 63 11.49 -0.82 -0.01
CA ASP A 63 12.71 -1.28 -0.67
C ASP A 63 12.48 -1.37 -2.19
N GLY A 64 13.55 -1.21 -2.97
CA GLY A 64 13.49 -1.24 -4.44
C GLY A 64 13.21 0.10 -5.12
N ASN A 65 13.22 0.06 -6.46
CA ASN A 65 13.02 1.25 -7.31
C ASN A 65 11.55 1.72 -7.32
N GLU A 66 10.60 0.78 -7.29
CA GLU A 66 9.17 1.05 -7.14
C GLU A 66 8.83 0.90 -5.66
N ASN A 67 8.73 2.04 -4.96
CA ASN A 67 8.46 2.08 -3.53
C ASN A 67 7.46 3.19 -3.21
N VAL A 68 6.78 3.06 -2.08
CA VAL A 68 5.73 3.99 -1.63
C VAL A 68 6.19 5.46 -1.61
N VAL A 69 7.47 5.73 -1.35
CA VAL A 69 8.00 7.10 -1.24
C VAL A 69 8.09 7.75 -2.61
N GLU A 70 8.74 7.08 -3.57
CA GLU A 70 8.92 7.62 -4.92
C GLU A 70 7.58 7.71 -5.65
N GLU A 71 6.72 6.69 -5.57
CA GLU A 71 5.38 6.72 -6.17
C GLU A 71 4.52 7.87 -5.63
N THR A 72 4.56 8.09 -4.31
CA THR A 72 3.81 9.20 -3.69
C THR A 72 4.35 10.56 -4.13
N LYS A 73 5.67 10.73 -4.25
CA LYS A 73 6.26 11.98 -4.74
C LYS A 73 5.90 12.23 -6.19
N SER A 74 6.03 11.23 -7.06
CA SER A 74 5.67 11.35 -8.48
C SER A 74 4.21 11.73 -8.66
N LEU A 75 3.30 11.16 -7.88
CA LEU A 75 1.90 11.59 -7.87
C LEU A 75 1.76 13.07 -7.50
N ARG A 76 2.41 13.50 -6.40
CA ARG A 76 2.32 14.88 -5.89
C ARG A 76 2.97 15.93 -6.77
N GLU A 77 3.94 15.54 -7.61
CA GLU A 77 4.54 16.44 -8.60
C GLU A 77 3.51 16.87 -9.66
N VAL A 78 2.61 15.96 -10.04
CA VAL A 78 1.56 16.21 -11.03
C VAL A 78 0.27 16.71 -10.37
N HIS A 79 -0.01 16.22 -9.16
CA HIS A 79 -1.23 16.46 -8.38
C HIS A 79 -0.91 16.97 -6.97
N PRO A 80 -0.42 18.22 -6.83
CA PRO A 80 0.04 18.78 -5.56
C PRO A 80 -1.06 18.94 -4.50
N GLU A 81 -2.33 18.86 -4.89
CA GLU A 81 -3.48 18.82 -3.99
C GLU A 81 -3.59 17.53 -3.16
N VAL A 82 -2.89 16.45 -3.56
CA VAL A 82 -2.92 15.15 -2.89
C VAL A 82 -1.86 15.10 -1.77
N THR A 83 -2.18 15.66 -0.60
CA THR A 83 -1.18 15.82 0.48
C THR A 83 -1.28 14.79 1.61
N ASP A 84 -2.46 14.24 1.87
CA ASP A 84 -2.75 13.47 3.10
C ASP A 84 -2.90 11.96 2.83
N THR A 85 -2.32 11.49 1.73
CA THR A 85 -2.33 10.09 1.29
C THR A 85 -0.94 9.62 0.90
N TYR A 86 -0.78 8.31 0.71
CA TYR A 86 0.42 7.68 0.16
C TYR A 86 0.05 6.54 -0.80
N VAL A 87 0.81 6.39 -1.89
CA VAL A 87 0.54 5.44 -2.99
C VAL A 87 1.14 4.08 -2.65
N ILE A 88 0.31 3.05 -2.57
CA ILE A 88 0.72 1.68 -2.24
C ILE A 88 0.68 0.73 -3.44
N SER A 89 0.03 1.11 -4.53
CA SER A 89 -0.15 0.27 -5.74
C SER A 89 -0.74 1.10 -6.88
N ASP A 90 -1.03 0.44 -8.00
CA ASP A 90 -1.87 0.93 -9.09
C ASP A 90 -2.86 -0.17 -9.54
N ASP A 91 -3.90 0.21 -10.29
CA ASP A 91 -4.93 -0.72 -10.79
C ASP A 91 -4.53 -1.51 -12.05
N GLY A 92 -3.26 -1.43 -12.48
CA GLY A 92 -2.74 -1.99 -13.72
C GLY A 92 -3.00 -1.13 -14.97
N SER A 93 -3.75 -0.04 -14.82
CA SER A 93 -4.01 0.98 -15.86
C SER A 93 -3.35 2.32 -15.52
N GLY A 94 -2.52 2.36 -14.49
CA GLY A 94 -1.83 3.57 -14.04
C GLY A 94 -2.67 4.48 -13.13
N ASN A 95 -3.83 4.03 -12.62
CA ASN A 95 -4.55 4.77 -11.59
C ASN A 95 -3.95 4.43 -10.21
N PRO A 96 -3.39 5.41 -9.48
CA PRO A 96 -2.79 5.16 -8.17
C PRO A 96 -3.83 4.65 -7.17
N ILE A 97 -3.45 3.62 -6.41
CA ILE A 97 -4.16 3.16 -5.23
C ILE A 97 -3.40 3.67 -4.01
N MET A 98 -4.12 4.36 -3.13
CA MET A 98 -3.57 5.09 -2.00
C MET A 98 -4.20 4.64 -0.70
N ILE A 99 -3.56 5.00 0.41
CA ILE A 99 -4.18 5.00 1.73
C ILE A 99 -4.23 6.43 2.26
N ASN A 100 -5.39 6.84 2.76
CA ASN A 100 -5.59 8.17 3.33
C ASN A 100 -5.26 8.23 4.83
N SER A 101 -5.31 9.43 5.41
CA SER A 101 -5.00 9.67 6.83
C SER A 101 -5.92 8.96 7.83
N LYS A 102 -7.08 8.43 7.40
CA LYS A 102 -7.97 7.59 8.22
C LYS A 102 -7.64 6.10 8.10
N GLY A 103 -6.74 5.72 7.19
CA GLY A 103 -6.40 4.34 6.87
C GLY A 103 -7.32 3.71 5.82
N GLU A 104 -8.21 4.47 5.18
CA GLU A 104 -9.08 3.98 4.11
C GLU A 104 -8.27 3.81 2.81
N VAL A 105 -8.61 2.79 2.01
CA VAL A 105 -7.99 2.55 0.71
C VAL A 105 -8.79 3.29 -0.35
N GLU A 106 -8.10 4.09 -1.16
CA GLU A 106 -8.68 4.95 -2.20
C GLU A 106 -8.02 4.68 -3.54
N ILE A 107 -8.74 4.91 -4.64
CA ILE A 107 -8.18 4.97 -5.99
C ILE A 107 -8.34 6.39 -6.53
N TYR A 108 -7.30 6.87 -7.21
CA TYR A 108 -7.26 8.16 -7.88
C TYR A 108 -7.42 7.98 -9.40
N TYR A 109 -8.52 8.47 -9.96
CA TYR A 109 -8.78 8.41 -11.41
C TYR A 109 -8.27 9.68 -12.09
N HIS A 110 -7.09 9.59 -12.70
CA HIS A 110 -6.44 10.72 -13.36
C HIS A 110 -7.18 11.18 -14.63
N ASP A 111 -7.93 10.29 -15.29
CA ASP A 111 -8.69 10.58 -16.51
C ASP A 111 -10.04 11.28 -16.26
N SER A 112 -10.49 11.38 -15.00
CA SER A 112 -11.87 11.76 -14.65
C SER A 112 -11.92 12.90 -13.62
N ASP A 113 -11.42 14.08 -13.99
CA ASP A 113 -11.46 15.30 -13.14
C ASP A 113 -10.92 15.09 -11.71
N ALA A 114 -9.88 14.25 -11.55
CA ALA A 114 -9.27 13.93 -10.26
C ALA A 114 -10.24 13.27 -9.25
N GLU A 115 -11.14 12.41 -9.71
CA GLU A 115 -12.05 11.67 -8.83
C GLU A 115 -11.28 10.72 -7.90
N ILE A 116 -11.48 10.89 -6.59
CA ILE A 116 -11.00 9.98 -5.55
C ILE A 116 -12.18 9.14 -5.07
N LYS A 117 -12.01 7.82 -5.09
CA LYS A 117 -13.02 6.88 -4.60
C LYS A 117 -12.45 5.96 -3.53
N THR A 118 -13.10 5.91 -2.38
CA THR A 118 -12.82 4.89 -1.36
C THR A 118 -13.28 3.51 -1.86
N ILE A 119 -12.36 2.56 -1.88
CA ILE A 119 -12.59 1.17 -2.34
C ILE A 119 -12.60 0.16 -1.19
N ALA A 120 -12.03 0.52 -0.03
CA ALA A 120 -12.14 -0.27 1.18
C ALA A 120 -11.94 0.61 2.44
N PRO A 121 -12.55 0.25 3.59
CA PRO A 121 -12.38 1.00 4.83
C PRO A 121 -11.01 0.81 5.49
N SER A 122 -10.27 -0.24 5.12
CA SER A 122 -8.88 -0.44 5.53
C SER A 122 -8.15 -1.40 4.58
N LEU A 123 -6.82 -1.45 4.66
CA LEU A 123 -6.03 -2.41 3.89
C LEU A 123 -6.36 -3.87 4.29
N GLU A 124 -6.58 -4.15 5.58
CA GLU A 124 -7.03 -5.47 6.01
C GLU A 124 -8.34 -5.87 5.31
N GLN A 125 -9.34 -4.98 5.29
CA GLN A 125 -10.63 -5.29 4.67
C GLN A 125 -10.50 -5.46 3.15
N TYR A 126 -9.67 -4.63 2.50
CA TYR A 126 -9.39 -4.80 1.07
C TYR A 126 -8.84 -6.20 0.77
N ILE A 127 -7.83 -6.64 1.54
CA ILE A 127 -7.17 -7.94 1.34
C ILE A 127 -8.17 -9.08 1.58
N GLU A 128 -8.95 -9.05 2.66
CA GLU A 128 -9.95 -10.09 2.94
C GLU A 128 -10.97 -10.25 1.80
N ASP A 129 -11.38 -9.13 1.18
CA ASP A 129 -12.38 -9.15 0.10
C ASP A 129 -11.80 -9.54 -1.27
N ASN A 130 -10.50 -9.33 -1.49
CA ASN A 130 -9.88 -9.40 -2.83
C ASN A 130 -8.70 -10.36 -2.97
N PHE A 131 -8.27 -11.06 -1.92
CA PHE A 131 -7.14 -11.99 -2.00
C PHE A 131 -7.60 -13.41 -2.35
N PRO A 132 -7.46 -13.86 -3.63
CA PRO A 132 -7.72 -15.25 -3.98
C PRO A 132 -6.55 -16.13 -3.52
N GLU A 133 -6.85 -17.14 -2.71
CA GLU A 133 -5.94 -18.25 -2.45
C GLU A 133 -6.08 -19.26 -3.60
N TRP A 134 -5.09 -19.32 -4.51
CA TRP A 134 -5.04 -20.26 -5.64
C TRP A 134 -3.87 -21.24 -5.54
#